data_AF-A0A535LGB8-F1
#
_entry.id   AF-A0A535LGB8-F1
#
_cell.length_a   1.000
_cell.length_b   1.000
_cell.length_c   1.000
_cell.angle_alpha   90.00
_cell.angle_beta   90.00
_cell.angle_gamma   90.00
#
_symmetry.space_group_name_H-M   'P 1'
#
loop_
_entity.id
_entity.type
_entity.pdbx_description
1 polymer ?
#
loop_
_entity_poly.entity_id
_entity_poly.type
_entity_poly.pdbx_seq_one_letter_code
_entity_poly.pdbx_strand_id
1 'polypeptide(L)'
;MGGAPLIDTNRELIEREQECAVLDALVDRLRDGGGTVVVRGEAGIGKSVLLQRVRGRAEAQGARPLVTVGVESEAEVAFAGLHQLLRPVIGALAQQPESQRQVLEAALGLGVDHAPDPFRVAVAAFQLICDVADSVPLVLIVDDAQWLDRSTLNVIAFIARRLEVEHVGLVAAI
;
A
#
# COMPACT_ATOMS: atom_id res chain seq x y z
N MET A 1 -17.01 -3.77 -12.41
CA MET A 1 -15.57 -3.73 -12.73
C MET A 1 -15.15 -2.26 -12.70
N GLY A 2 -14.89 -1.72 -11.50
CA GLY A 2 -14.44 -0.34 -11.34
C GLY A 2 -12.94 -0.28 -11.61
N GLY A 3 -12.52 0.43 -12.66
CA GLY A 3 -11.11 0.76 -12.86
C GLY A 3 -10.69 1.74 -11.77
N ALA A 4 -9.57 1.47 -11.10
CA ALA A 4 -8.99 2.44 -10.18
C ALA A 4 -8.75 3.76 -10.94
N PRO A 5 -9.15 4.92 -10.39
CA PRO A 5 -8.89 6.20 -11.03
C PRO A 5 -7.38 6.36 -11.27
N LEU A 6 -7.02 6.56 -12.55
CA LEU A 6 -5.66 6.86 -13.00
C LEU A 6 -5.54 8.39 -13.07
N ILE A 7 -4.51 8.95 -12.43
CA ILE A 7 -4.20 10.38 -12.54
C ILE A 7 -2.92 10.55 -13.36
N ASP A 8 -3.00 11.32 -14.45
CA ASP A 8 -1.92 11.63 -15.39
C ASP A 8 -1.47 13.09 -15.17
N THR A 9 -0.21 13.32 -14.80
CA THR A 9 0.27 14.60 -14.21
C THR A 9 0.90 15.57 -15.22
N ASN A 10 0.40 15.71 -16.45
CA ASN A 10 1.11 16.40 -17.56
C ASN A 10 0.67 17.86 -17.89
N ARG A 11 0.10 18.63 -16.96
CA ARG A 11 -0.18 20.08 -17.17
C ARG A 11 -0.23 20.90 -15.86
N GLU A 12 0.72 21.81 -15.70
CA GLU A 12 1.05 22.47 -14.42
C GLU A 12 -0.01 23.46 -13.88
N LEU A 13 -0.12 23.44 -12.53
CA LEU A 13 -0.92 24.26 -11.60
C LEU A 13 -2.41 23.92 -11.42
N ILE A 14 -3.24 23.88 -12.48
CA ILE A 14 -4.68 23.58 -12.31
C ILE A 14 -4.93 22.08 -12.07
N GLU A 15 -4.11 21.20 -12.66
CA GLU A 15 -4.23 19.74 -12.44
C GLU A 15 -3.75 19.33 -11.05
N ARG A 16 -2.82 20.08 -10.44
CA ARG A 16 -2.30 19.78 -9.09
C ARG A 16 -3.37 19.91 -8.01
N GLU A 17 -4.27 20.88 -8.16
CA GLU A 17 -5.43 21.02 -7.27
C GLU A 17 -6.39 19.84 -7.43
N GLN A 18 -6.59 19.35 -8.65
CA GLN A 18 -7.42 18.18 -8.93
C GLN A 18 -6.79 16.87 -8.43
N GLU A 19 -5.50 16.66 -8.67
CA GLU A 19 -4.69 15.57 -8.11
C GLU A 19 -4.80 15.55 -6.59
N CYS A 20 -4.56 16.70 -5.95
CA CYS A 20 -4.70 16.84 -4.50
C CYS A 20 -6.13 16.56 -4.04
N ALA A 21 -7.15 17.03 -4.76
CA ALA A 21 -8.54 16.80 -4.39
C ALA A 21 -8.90 15.31 -4.45
N VAL A 22 -8.43 14.55 -5.45
CA VAL A 22 -8.66 13.11 -5.53
C VAL A 22 -7.97 12.37 -4.39
N LEU A 23 -6.72 12.73 -4.09
CA LEU A 23 -5.96 12.14 -2.99
C LEU A 23 -6.55 12.48 -1.61
N ASP A 24 -6.95 13.73 -1.42
CA ASP A 24 -7.61 14.21 -0.21
C ASP A 24 -8.96 13.48 -0.02
N ALA A 25 -9.75 13.31 -1.08
CA ALA A 25 -11.02 12.58 -1.05
C ALA A 25 -10.84 11.08 -0.73
N LEU A 26 -9.73 10.45 -1.14
CA LEU A 26 -9.41 9.10 -0.73
C LEU A 26 -9.16 9.01 0.78
N VAL A 27 -8.42 9.97 1.35
CA VAL A 27 -8.12 9.99 2.78
C VAL A 27 -9.38 10.29 3.60
N ASP A 28 -10.19 11.25 3.15
CA ASP A 28 -11.40 11.70 3.85
C ASP A 28 -12.45 10.58 4.00
N ARG A 29 -12.49 9.62 3.06
CA ARG A 29 -13.48 8.53 3.06
C ARG A 29 -13.04 7.28 3.83
N LEU A 30 -11.81 7.19 4.34
CA LEU A 30 -11.24 5.96 4.92
C LEU A 30 -12.06 5.34 6.05
N ARG A 31 -12.90 6.13 6.73
CA ARG A 31 -13.79 5.64 7.80
C ARG A 31 -15.07 4.98 7.29
N ASP A 32 -15.45 5.26 6.04
CA ASP A 32 -16.68 4.77 5.41
C ASP A 32 -16.38 3.74 4.30
N GLY A 33 -15.12 3.67 3.86
CA GLY A 33 -14.65 2.71 2.87
C GLY A 33 -13.27 3.10 2.32
N GLY A 34 -12.69 2.21 1.53
CA GLY A 34 -11.31 2.31 1.09
C GLY A 34 -11.23 2.52 -0.40
N GLY A 35 -10.04 2.48 -0.98
CA GLY A 35 -9.89 2.68 -2.42
C GLY A 35 -8.45 2.67 -2.87
N THR A 36 -8.25 2.76 -4.19
CA THR A 36 -6.91 2.81 -4.78
C THR A 36 -6.80 3.97 -5.76
N VAL A 37 -5.69 4.71 -5.66
CA VAL A 37 -5.30 5.76 -6.60
C VAL A 37 -3.89 5.46 -7.11
N VAL A 38 -3.67 5.60 -8.42
CA VAL A 38 -2.34 5.51 -9.02
C VAL A 38 -1.97 6.86 -9.60
N VAL A 39 -0.86 7.42 -9.12
CA VAL A 39 -0.26 8.66 -9.60
C VAL A 39 0.80 8.31 -10.63
N ARG A 40 0.65 8.81 -11.86
CA ARG A 40 1.59 8.58 -12.96
C ARG A 40 2.18 9.88 -13.43
N GLY A 41 3.49 9.91 -13.62
CA GLY A 41 4.15 11.11 -14.13
C GLY A 41 5.64 10.91 -14.39
N GLU A 42 6.27 11.91 -14.98
CA GLU A 42 7.71 11.86 -15.24
C GLU A 42 8.54 11.86 -13.93
N ALA A 43 9.81 11.45 -14.03
CA ALA A 43 10.74 11.54 -12.91
C ALA A 43 10.93 13.02 -12.52
N GLY A 44 10.90 13.32 -11.22
CA GLY A 44 11.07 14.70 -10.72
C GLY A 44 9.81 15.57 -10.76
N ILE A 45 8.68 15.09 -11.28
CA ILE A 45 7.41 15.86 -11.35
C ILE A 45 6.71 16.03 -9.99
N GLY A 46 7.32 15.60 -8.89
CA GLY A 46 6.79 15.78 -7.53
C GLY A 46 5.80 14.70 -7.06
N LYS A 47 5.80 13.49 -7.64
CA LYS A 47 4.95 12.37 -7.17
C LYS A 47 5.15 12.07 -5.68
N SER A 48 6.41 11.99 -5.23
CA SER A 48 6.74 11.78 -3.83
C SER A 48 6.20 12.90 -2.93
N VAL A 49 6.13 14.14 -3.42
CA VAL A 49 5.53 15.27 -2.66
C VAL A 49 4.02 15.05 -2.45
N LEU A 50 3.31 14.56 -3.47
CA LEU A 50 1.90 14.18 -3.33
C LEU A 50 1.72 13.05 -2.31
N LEU A 51 2.58 12.03 -2.34
CA LEU A 51 2.53 10.94 -1.37
C LEU A 51 2.81 11.41 0.07
N GLN A 52 3.76 12.34 0.27
CA GLN A 52 4.00 12.93 1.59
C GLN A 52 2.80 13.76 2.07
N ARG A 53 2.08 14.45 1.17
CA ARG A 53 0.83 15.14 1.52
C ARG A 53 -0.25 14.15 1.99
N VAL A 54 -0.44 13.05 1.24
CA VAL A 54 -1.37 11.97 1.63
C VAL A 54 -1.04 11.45 3.02
N ARG A 55 0.25 11.17 3.26
CA ARG A 55 0.73 10.70 4.57
C ARG A 55 0.37 11.69 5.69
N GLY A 56 0.74 12.95 5.54
CA GLY A 56 0.51 13.97 6.57
C GLY A 56 -0.97 14.21 6.84
N ARG A 57 -1.81 14.19 5.80
CA ARG A 57 -3.28 14.30 5.96
C ARG A 57 -3.87 13.09 6.68
N ALA A 58 -3.45 11.88 6.30
CA ALA A 58 -3.91 10.65 6.95
C ALA A 58 -3.58 10.66 8.44
N GLU A 59 -2.33 10.99 8.80
CA GLU A 59 -1.90 11.13 10.20
C GLU A 59 -2.75 12.18 10.94
N ALA A 60 -3.02 13.33 10.32
CA ALA A 60 -3.86 14.39 10.91
C ALA A 60 -5.32 13.97 11.15
N GLN A 61 -5.84 12.99 10.40
CA GLN A 61 -7.20 12.44 10.56
C GLN A 61 -7.26 11.19 11.46
N GLY A 62 -6.12 10.82 12.05
CA GLY A 62 -5.99 9.64 12.89
C GLY A 62 -5.93 8.32 12.13
N ALA A 63 -5.70 8.36 10.81
CA ALA A 63 -5.37 7.17 10.03
C ALA A 63 -3.86 6.88 10.14
N ARG A 64 -3.48 5.62 9.96
CA ARG A 64 -2.10 5.18 10.08
C ARG A 64 -1.50 4.89 8.70
N PRO A 65 -0.44 5.60 8.28
CA PRO A 65 0.25 5.29 7.04
C PRO A 65 1.16 4.07 7.19
N LEU A 66 1.11 3.18 6.20
CA LEU A 66 2.07 2.12 5.97
C LEU A 66 2.78 2.43 4.64
N VAL A 67 4.11 2.51 4.65
CA VAL A 67 4.87 3.06 3.52
C VAL A 67 5.87 2.05 3.02
N THR A 68 5.94 1.90 1.69
CA THR A 68 7.05 1.26 0.99
C THR A 68 7.53 2.14 -0.16
N VAL A 69 8.81 2.04 -0.48
CA VAL A 69 9.48 2.76 -1.57
C VAL A 69 10.25 1.74 -2.38
N GLY A 70 10.05 1.71 -3.69
CA GLY A 70 10.82 0.88 -4.59
C GLY A 70 12.29 1.28 -4.61
N VAL A 71 13.16 0.28 -4.52
CA VAL A 71 14.61 0.45 -4.60
C VAL A 71 15.13 -0.47 -5.69
N GLU A 72 15.76 0.08 -6.72
CA GLU A 72 16.21 -0.67 -7.91
C GLU A 72 17.07 -1.89 -7.54
N SER A 73 17.97 -1.75 -6.56
CA SER A 73 18.82 -2.87 -6.10
C SER A 73 18.07 -3.99 -5.37
N GLU A 74 16.83 -3.77 -4.96
CA GLU A 74 15.98 -4.72 -4.26
C GLU A 74 14.90 -5.35 -5.17
N ALA A 75 14.84 -4.98 -6.46
CA ALA A 75 13.81 -5.47 -7.38
C ALA A 75 13.79 -7.00 -7.54
N GLU A 76 14.91 -7.68 -7.28
CA GLU A 76 15.04 -9.14 -7.33
C GLU A 76 14.90 -9.81 -5.94
N VAL A 77 14.76 -9.02 -4.87
CA VAL A 77 14.63 -9.52 -3.50
C VAL A 77 13.14 -9.72 -3.19
N ALA A 78 12.67 -10.96 -3.30
CA ALA A 78 11.26 -11.29 -3.10
C ALA A 78 10.73 -10.78 -1.75
N PHE A 79 9.60 -10.07 -1.81
CA PHE A 79 8.88 -9.50 -0.68
C PHE A 79 9.62 -8.40 0.11
N ALA A 80 10.71 -7.82 -0.42
CA ALA A 80 11.42 -6.72 0.23
C ALA A 80 10.50 -5.51 0.49
N GLY A 81 9.72 -5.10 -0.51
CA GLY A 81 8.77 -4.01 -0.36
C GLY A 81 7.61 -4.34 0.59
N LEU A 82 7.11 -5.58 0.55
CA LEU A 82 6.09 -6.06 1.49
C LEU A 82 6.59 -6.04 2.94
N HIS A 83 7.84 -6.42 3.15
CA HIS A 83 8.49 -6.32 4.46
C HIS A 83 8.54 -4.88 4.94
N GLN A 84 8.97 -3.94 4.10
CA GLN A 84 8.97 -2.52 4.44
C GLN A 84 7.56 -2.02 4.79
N LEU A 85 6.56 -2.38 3.97
CA LEU A 85 5.17 -1.97 4.13
C LEU A 85 4.56 -2.48 5.44
N LEU A 86 4.76 -3.76 5.76
CA LEU A 86 4.14 -4.40 6.93
C LEU A 86 4.92 -4.22 8.23
N ARG A 87 6.18 -3.78 8.18
CA ARG A 87 7.03 -3.57 9.36
C ARG A 87 6.35 -2.80 10.51
N PRO A 88 5.59 -1.72 10.29
CA PRO A 88 4.93 -1.00 11.38
C PRO A 88 3.85 -1.83 12.10
N VAL A 89 3.24 -2.80 11.43
CA VAL A 89 2.14 -3.64 11.93
C VAL A 89 2.57 -5.08 12.20
N ILE A 90 3.87 -5.38 12.12
CA ILE A 90 4.39 -6.74 12.26
C ILE A 90 4.04 -7.38 13.61
N GLY A 91 3.88 -6.57 14.67
CA GLY A 91 3.43 -7.05 15.98
C GLY A 91 2.00 -7.61 15.98
N ALA A 92 1.15 -7.21 15.03
CA ALA A 92 -0.21 -7.74 14.90
C ALA A 92 -0.23 -9.18 14.35
N LEU A 93 0.88 -9.68 13.79
CA LEU A 93 1.03 -11.09 13.40
C LEU A 93 0.75 -12.05 14.56
N ALA A 94 1.03 -11.65 15.80
CA ALA A 94 0.79 -12.48 16.97
C ALA A 94 -0.69 -12.80 17.22
N GLN A 95 -1.61 -12.00 16.66
CA GLN A 95 -3.06 -12.20 16.78
C GLN A 95 -3.65 -12.95 15.58
N GLN A 96 -2.86 -13.23 14.55
CA GLN A 96 -3.32 -13.92 13.35
C GLN A 96 -3.43 -15.43 13.58
N PRO A 97 -4.34 -16.13 12.87
CA PRO A 97 -4.34 -17.60 12.81
C PRO A 97 -2.96 -18.14 12.45
N GLU A 98 -2.54 -19.23 13.11
CA GLU A 98 -1.19 -19.78 12.98
C GLU A 98 -0.76 -20.02 11.53
N SER A 99 -1.66 -20.54 10.70
CA SER A 99 -1.41 -20.82 9.28
C SER A 99 -1.17 -19.57 8.42
N GLN A 100 -1.70 -18.42 8.82
CA GLN A 100 -1.50 -17.13 8.13
C GLN A 100 -0.22 -16.46 8.65
N ARG A 101 -0.03 -16.48 9.97
CA ARG A 101 1.19 -15.99 10.63
C ARG A 101 2.44 -16.64 10.05
N GLN A 102 2.49 -17.97 9.97
CA GLN A 102 3.65 -18.71 9.44
C GLN A 102 3.96 -18.36 7.98
N VAL A 103 2.94 -18.10 7.16
CA VAL A 103 3.12 -17.71 5.75
C VAL A 103 3.73 -16.32 5.64
N LEU A 104 3.26 -15.37 6.45
CA LEU A 104 3.83 -14.03 6.51
C LEU A 104 5.23 -14.04 7.12
N GLU A 105 5.48 -14.80 8.19
CA GLU A 105 6.80 -14.95 8.79
C GLU A 105 7.81 -15.49 7.78
N ALA A 106 7.45 -16.48 6.96
CA ALA A 106 8.32 -16.98 5.90
C ALA A 106 8.58 -15.93 4.81
N ALA A 107 7.54 -15.20 4.36
CA ALA A 107 7.69 -14.14 3.35
C ALA A 107 8.52 -12.94 3.85
N LEU A 108 8.46 -12.65 5.15
CA LEU A 108 9.11 -11.52 5.80
C LEU A 108 10.51 -11.86 6.34
N GLY A 109 11.01 -13.08 6.10
CA GLY A 109 12.32 -13.53 6.59
C GLY A 109 12.41 -13.72 8.10
N LEU A 110 11.27 -13.93 8.78
CA LEU A 110 11.17 -14.17 10.23
C LEU A 110 11.04 -15.66 10.59
N GLY A 111 10.65 -16.48 9.61
CA GLY A 111 10.37 -17.92 9.77
C GLY A 111 11.42 -18.82 9.13
N VAL A 112 11.06 -20.10 8.98
CA VAL A 112 11.91 -21.12 8.35
C VAL A 112 12.05 -20.91 6.84
N ASP A 113 13.21 -21.31 6.31
CA ASP A 113 13.60 -21.19 4.90
C ASP A 113 12.79 -22.12 3.97
N HIS A 114 11.54 -21.75 3.71
CA HIS A 114 10.75 -22.34 2.64
C HIS A 114 10.05 -21.23 1.84
N ALA A 115 10.15 -21.32 0.51
CA ALA A 115 9.50 -20.36 -0.38
C ALA A 115 7.98 -20.37 -0.14
N PRO A 116 7.39 -19.26 0.34
CA PRO A 116 5.96 -19.22 0.62
C PRO A 116 5.16 -19.17 -0.68
N ASP A 117 3.97 -19.77 -0.68
CA ASP A 117 3.03 -19.64 -1.79
C ASP A 117 2.59 -18.17 -1.94
N PRO A 118 2.88 -17.51 -3.08
CA PRO A 118 2.57 -16.10 -3.28
C PRO A 118 1.09 -15.76 -3.10
N PHE A 119 0.18 -16.67 -3.44
CA PHE A 119 -1.25 -16.45 -3.24
C PHE A 119 -1.61 -16.44 -1.75
N ARG A 120 -1.05 -17.37 -0.97
CA ARG A 120 -1.26 -17.40 0.48
C ARG A 120 -0.66 -16.17 1.16
N VAL A 121 0.49 -15.68 0.69
CA VAL A 121 1.06 -14.41 1.17
C VAL A 121 0.12 -13.25 0.91
N ALA A 122 -0.42 -13.13 -0.30
CA ALA A 122 -1.35 -12.06 -0.65
C ALA A 122 -2.63 -12.08 0.20
N VAL A 123 -3.20 -13.28 0.44
CA VAL A 123 -4.39 -13.46 1.29
C VAL A 123 -4.08 -13.09 2.74
N ALA A 124 -2.99 -13.61 3.30
CA ALA A 124 -2.60 -13.34 4.69
C ALA A 124 -2.26 -11.86 4.91
N ALA A 125 -1.56 -11.22 3.96
CA ALA A 125 -1.25 -9.79 4.04
C ALA A 125 -2.52 -8.93 3.98
N PHE A 126 -3.47 -9.27 3.09
CA PHE A 126 -4.75 -8.59 3.02
C PHE A 126 -5.53 -8.72 4.34
N GLN A 127 -5.61 -9.92 4.91
CA GLN A 127 -6.30 -10.16 6.20
C GLN A 127 -5.66 -9.39 7.34
N LEU A 128 -4.32 -9.43 7.47
CA LEU A 128 -3.61 -8.64 8.48
C LEU A 128 -3.89 -7.14 8.35
N ILE A 129 -3.92 -6.62 7.12
CA ILE A 129 -4.21 -5.20 6.85
C ILE A 129 -5.64 -4.85 7.26
N CYS A 130 -6.63 -5.68 6.89
CA CYS A 130 -8.03 -5.48 7.28
C CYS A 130 -8.22 -5.53 8.79
N ASP A 131 -7.65 -6.53 9.47
CA ASP A 131 -7.76 -6.67 10.94
C ASP A 131 -7.18 -5.46 11.68
N VAL A 132 -6.08 -4.89 11.17
CA VAL A 132 -5.53 -3.64 11.72
C VAL A 132 -6.42 -2.44 11.37
N ALA A 133 -6.98 -2.40 10.16
CA ALA A 133 -7.85 -1.34 9.65
C ALA A 133 -9.16 -1.21 10.45
N ASP A 134 -9.65 -2.31 11.02
CA ASP A 134 -10.81 -2.33 11.91
C ASP A 134 -10.61 -1.52 13.20
N SER A 135 -9.35 -1.42 13.66
CA SER A 135 -9.00 -0.63 14.84
C SER A 135 -8.64 0.81 14.49
N VAL A 136 -7.92 1.00 13.38
CA VAL A 136 -7.46 2.31 12.91
C VAL A 136 -7.39 2.32 11.39
N PRO A 137 -8.06 3.27 10.68
CA PRO A 137 -8.00 3.31 9.23
C PRO A 137 -6.56 3.38 8.72
N LEU A 138 -6.27 2.70 7.61
CA LEU A 138 -4.93 2.61 7.04
C LEU A 138 -4.83 3.36 5.72
N VAL A 139 -3.65 3.93 5.46
CA VAL A 139 -3.26 4.33 4.10
C VAL A 139 -1.96 3.65 3.70
N LEU A 140 -2.01 2.83 2.66
CA LEU A 140 -0.87 2.18 2.06
C LEU A 140 -0.27 3.13 1.02
N ILE A 141 0.98 3.50 1.21
CA ILE A 141 1.70 4.43 0.34
C ILE A 141 2.84 3.67 -0.32
N VAL A 142 2.81 3.63 -1.63
CA VAL A 142 3.76 2.88 -2.47
C VAL A 142 4.46 3.88 -3.37
N ASP A 143 5.65 4.31 -3.00
CA ASP A 143 6.46 5.20 -3.83
C ASP A 143 7.35 4.39 -4.78
N ASP A 144 7.62 4.93 -5.96
CA ASP A 144 8.46 4.30 -6.99
C ASP A 144 8.13 2.82 -7.24
N ALA A 145 6.84 2.51 -7.44
CA ALA A 145 6.37 1.13 -7.54
C ALA A 145 7.00 0.35 -8.72
N GLN A 146 7.50 1.05 -9.74
CA GLN A 146 8.26 0.46 -10.84
C GLN A 146 9.56 -0.23 -10.41
N TRP A 147 10.10 0.12 -9.25
CA TRP A 147 11.31 -0.45 -8.68
C TRP A 147 11.05 -1.48 -7.58
N LEU A 148 9.79 -1.81 -7.29
CA LEU A 148 9.45 -2.85 -6.34
C LEU A 148 9.68 -4.25 -6.89
N ASP A 149 9.98 -5.18 -5.99
CA ASP A 149 10.05 -6.58 -6.32
C ASP A 149 8.69 -7.12 -6.82
N ARG A 150 8.76 -8.06 -7.77
CA ARG A 150 7.56 -8.60 -8.45
C ARG A 150 6.60 -9.28 -7.48
N SER A 151 7.13 -9.92 -6.43
CA SER A 151 6.31 -10.61 -5.42
C SER A 151 5.49 -9.63 -4.60
N THR A 152 6.08 -8.52 -4.18
CA THR A 152 5.38 -7.40 -3.53
C THR A 152 4.34 -6.77 -4.44
N LEU A 153 4.67 -6.51 -5.72
CA LEU A 153 3.72 -5.95 -6.69
C LEU A 153 2.48 -6.82 -6.87
N ASN A 154 2.65 -8.15 -6.89
CA ASN A 154 1.52 -9.08 -6.98
C ASN A 154 0.60 -8.99 -5.74
N VAL A 155 1.18 -8.84 -4.55
CA VAL A 155 0.44 -8.68 -3.28
C VAL A 155 -0.30 -7.34 -3.26
N ILE A 156 0.38 -6.24 -3.62
CA ILE A 156 -0.22 -4.91 -3.73
C ILE A 156 -1.39 -4.91 -4.73
N ALA A 157 -1.21 -5.51 -5.92
CA ALA A 157 -2.27 -5.62 -6.92
C ALA A 157 -3.43 -6.54 -6.48
N PHE A 158 -3.16 -7.53 -5.63
CA PHE A 158 -4.20 -8.35 -5.01
C PHE A 158 -5.05 -7.53 -4.02
N ILE A 159 -4.39 -6.75 -3.15
CA ILE A 159 -5.02 -5.90 -2.14
C ILE A 159 -5.82 -4.77 -2.80
N ALA A 160 -5.23 -4.03 -3.74
CA ALA A 160 -5.83 -2.88 -4.42
C ALA A 160 -7.22 -3.17 -5.01
N ARG A 161 -7.46 -4.40 -5.46
CA ARG A 161 -8.74 -4.83 -6.07
C ARG A 161 -9.85 -5.12 -5.05
N ARG A 162 -9.57 -5.02 -3.75
CA ARG A 162 -10.47 -5.44 -2.66
C ARG A 162 -10.76 -4.36 -1.63
N LEU A 163 -10.28 -3.13 -1.85
CA LEU A 163 -10.33 -2.08 -0.83
C LEU A 163 -11.66 -1.31 -0.76
N GLU A 164 -12.60 -1.51 -1.68
CA GLU A 164 -13.81 -0.67 -1.78
C GLU A 164 -14.63 -0.61 -0.48
N VAL A 165 -14.63 -1.70 0.31
CA VAL A 165 -15.41 -1.83 1.56
C VAL A 165 -14.55 -1.88 2.82
N GLU A 166 -13.24 -1.72 2.69
CA GLU A 166 -12.28 -1.82 3.79
C GLU A 166 -11.86 -0.43 4.27
N HIS A 167 -11.50 -0.22 5.54
CA HIS A 167 -10.98 1.07 6.01
C HIS A 167 -9.52 1.33 5.57
N VAL A 168 -9.23 1.11 4.29
CA VAL A 168 -7.87 1.05 3.73
C VAL A 168 -7.81 1.80 2.41
N GLY A 169 -6.99 2.85 2.36
CA GLY A 169 -6.63 3.54 1.13
C GLY A 169 -5.31 3.00 0.60
N LEU A 170 -5.13 2.99 -0.72
CA LEU A 170 -3.86 2.73 -1.37
C LEU A 170 -3.54 3.84 -2.35
N VAL A 171 -2.35 4.41 -2.22
CA VAL A 171 -1.80 5.36 -3.20
C VAL A 171 -0.47 4.82 -3.69
N ALA A 172 -0.34 4.63 -5.00
CA ALA A 172 0.90 4.20 -5.63
C ALA A 172 1.40 5.23 -6.64
N ALA A 173 2.71 5.48 -6.66
CA ALA A 173 3.36 6.31 -7.67
C ALA A 173 4.18 5.46 -8.64
N ILE A 174 4.09 5.78 -9.93
CA ILE A 174 4.96 5.26 -11.01
C ILE A 174 5.42 6.38 -11.95
#